data_AF-A0A7W0N3A1-F1
#
_entry.id   AF-A0A7W0N3A1-F1
#
_cell.length_a   1.000
_cell.length_b   1.000
_cell.length_c   1.000
_cell.angle_alpha   90.00
_cell.angle_beta   90.00
_cell.angle_gamma   90.00
#
_symmetry.space_group_name_H-M   'P 1'
#
loop_
_entity.id
_entity.type
_entity.pdbx_description
1 polymer ?
#
loop_
_entity_poly.entity_id
_entity_poly.type
_entity_poly.pdbx_seq_one_letter_code
_entity_poly.pdbx_strand_id
1 'polypeptide(L)'
;MSVSVGSITFDSVSYDRDADVLYLSVGDPAQAVDFDESREGHALRYDAGGKLVGITIVGARRLHEQDGGIVVTPPQLRVDGDELAAALAAA
;
A
#
# COMPACT_ATOMS: atom_id res chain seq x y z
N MET A 1 -18.88 -1.21 -0.54
CA MET A 1 -18.32 0.04 -1.11
C MET A 1 -16.90 -0.29 -1.51
N SER A 2 -16.42 0.21 -2.65
CA SER A 2 -15.07 -0.07 -3.12
C SER A 2 -14.32 1.20 -3.48
N VAL A 3 -12.99 1.15 -3.38
CA VAL A 3 -12.06 2.21 -3.78
C VAL A 3 -10.97 1.57 -4.63
N SER A 4 -10.55 2.25 -5.70
CA SER A 4 -9.47 1.77 -6.56
C SER A 4 -8.22 2.63 -6.41
N VAL A 5 -7.07 1.97 -6.32
CA VAL A 5 -5.74 2.61 -6.34
C VAL A 5 -4.91 1.91 -7.42
N GLY A 6 -4.57 2.63 -8.48
CA GLY A 6 -3.98 2.02 -9.67
C GLY A 6 -4.90 0.95 -10.26
N SER A 7 -4.38 -0.27 -10.43
CA SER A 7 -5.13 -1.44 -10.95
C SER A 7 -5.80 -2.28 -9.86
N ILE A 8 -5.67 -1.91 -8.59
CA ILE A 8 -6.18 -2.67 -7.45
C ILE A 8 -7.51 -2.07 -7.01
N THR A 9 -8.52 -2.92 -6.84
CA THR A 9 -9.81 -2.54 -6.24
C THR A 9 -9.91 -3.14 -4.85
N PHE A 10 -10.03 -2.28 -3.85
CA PHE A 10 -10.27 -2.64 -2.46
C PHE A 10 -11.77 -2.69 -2.22
N ASP A 11 -12.28 -3.85 -1.81
CA ASP A 11 -13.70 -4.13 -1.58
C ASP A 11 -14.12 -4.02 -0.12
N SER A 12 -13.15 -3.99 0.79
CA SER A 12 -13.30 -3.69 2.21
C SER A 12 -12.75 -2.30 2.52
N VAL A 13 -13.63 -1.37 2.86
CA VAL A 13 -13.34 0.04 3.09
C VAL A 13 -13.93 0.46 4.42
N SER A 14 -13.08 0.92 5.34
CA SER A 14 -13.49 1.42 6.66
C SER A 14 -12.78 2.73 6.97
N TYR A 15 -13.53 3.76 7.37
CA TYR A 15 -12.97 5.06 7.75
C TYR A 15 -13.22 5.32 9.24
N ASP A 16 -12.14 5.46 10.00
CA ASP A 16 -12.15 5.94 11.37
C ASP A 16 -12.13 7.46 11.36
N ARG A 17 -13.26 8.05 11.78
CA ARG A 17 -13.46 9.51 11.79
C ARG A 17 -12.68 10.20 12.88
N ASP A 18 -12.44 9.54 14.00
CA ASP A 18 -11.81 10.14 15.17
C ASP A 18 -10.29 10.18 14.99
N ALA A 19 -9.74 9.15 14.35
CA ALA A 19 -8.32 9.07 14.01
C ALA A 19 -7.94 9.72 12.66
N ASP A 20 -8.93 10.06 11.82
CA ASP A 20 -8.74 10.44 10.41
C ASP A 20 -7.94 9.36 9.63
N VAL A 21 -8.37 8.10 9.74
CA VAL A 21 -7.68 6.95 9.14
C VAL A 21 -8.61 6.16 8.23
N LEU A 22 -8.20 5.95 6.98
CA LEU A 22 -8.90 5.12 6.00
C LEU A 22 -8.17 3.78 5.84
N TYR A 23 -8.88 2.71 6.14
CA TYR A 23 -8.45 1.32 5.98
C TYR A 23 -9.02 0.75 4.69
N LEU A 24 -8.14 0.26 3.83
CA LEU A 24 -8.46 -0.41 2.57
C LEU A 24 -7.92 -1.84 2.61
N SER A 25 -8.74 -2.80 2.19
CA SER A 25 -8.38 -4.22 2.12
C SER A 25 -9.04 -4.89 0.92
N VAL A 26 -8.34 -5.85 0.31
CA VAL A 26 -8.87 -6.78 -0.67
C VAL A 26 -9.24 -8.07 0.06
N GLY A 27 -10.53 -8.39 0.12
CA GLY A 27 -11.00 -9.58 0.84
C GLY A 27 -10.66 -9.54 2.34
N ASP A 28 -10.04 -10.61 2.85
CA ASP A 28 -9.70 -10.76 4.26
C ASP A 28 -8.35 -10.07 4.59
N PRO A 29 -8.31 -9.05 5.47
CA PRO A 29 -7.08 -8.40 5.91
C PRO A 29 -6.02 -9.37 6.49
N ALA A 30 -6.43 -10.54 6.99
CA ALA A 30 -5.52 -11.55 7.52
C ALA A 30 -4.61 -12.20 6.46
N GLN A 31 -4.83 -11.94 5.18
CA GLN A 31 -3.95 -12.39 4.09
C GLN A 31 -2.61 -11.66 4.04
N ALA A 32 -2.48 -10.51 4.71
CA ALA A 32 -1.24 -9.77 4.76
C ALA A 32 -0.18 -10.51 5.59
N VAL A 33 0.98 -10.75 5.00
CA VAL A 33 2.14 -11.38 5.66
C VAL A 33 3.38 -10.49 5.65
N ASP A 34 3.37 -9.42 4.85
CA ASP A 34 4.47 -8.47 4.73
C ASP A 34 3.94 -7.02 4.78
N PHE A 35 4.77 -6.12 5.29
CA PHE A 35 4.39 -4.76 5.67
C PHE A 35 5.48 -3.78 5.27
N ASP A 36 5.07 -2.68 4.64
CA ASP A 36 5.97 -1.59 4.26
C ASP A 36 5.28 -0.24 4.45
N GLU A 37 5.98 0.85 4.14
CA GLU A 37 5.49 2.22 4.23
C GLU A 37 5.61 2.93 2.88
N SER A 38 4.53 3.60 2.47
CA SER A 38 4.54 4.49 1.31
C SER A 38 5.41 5.72 1.57
N ARG A 39 5.84 6.42 0.52
CA ARG A 39 6.64 7.65 0.68
C ARG A 39 5.93 8.75 1.49
N GLU A 40 4.60 8.73 1.48
CA GLU A 40 3.73 9.67 2.18
C GLU A 40 3.46 9.26 3.65
N GLY A 41 3.98 8.11 4.09
CA GLY A 41 3.80 7.58 5.44
C GLY A 41 2.55 6.72 5.62
N HIS A 42 2.03 6.12 4.54
CA HIS A 42 0.87 5.21 4.60
C HIS A 42 1.34 3.77 4.73
N ALA A 43 0.70 2.98 5.60
CA ALA A 43 1.09 1.59 5.76
C ALA A 43 0.58 0.76 4.57
N LEU A 44 1.46 -0.04 3.98
CA LEU A 44 1.21 -0.94 2.86
C LEU A 44 1.28 -2.38 3.37
N ARG A 45 0.40 -3.24 2.86
CA ARG A 45 0.27 -4.63 3.30
C ARG A 45 0.24 -5.56 2.10
N TYR A 46 1.10 -6.57 2.11
CA TYR A 46 1.28 -7.49 0.99
C TYR A 46 0.97 -8.92 1.40
N ASP A 47 0.38 -9.68 0.47
CA ASP A 47 0.21 -11.12 0.63
C ASP A 47 1.53 -11.88 0.40
N ALA A 48 1.50 -13.20 0.58
CA ALA A 48 2.67 -14.05 0.42
C ALA A 48 3.22 -14.08 -1.03
N GLY A 49 2.45 -13.62 -2.01
CA GLY A 49 2.88 -13.46 -3.40
C GLY A 49 3.45 -12.07 -3.71
N GLY A 50 3.60 -11.20 -2.70
CA GLY A 50 4.06 -9.82 -2.86
C GLY A 50 3.02 -8.90 -3.49
N LYS A 51 1.74 -9.30 -3.55
CA LYS A 51 0.67 -8.45 -4.06
C LYS A 51 0.16 -7.54 -2.95
N LEU A 52 0.00 -6.26 -3.25
CA LEU A 52 -0.60 -5.31 -2.32
C LEU A 52 -2.08 -5.66 -2.08
N VAL A 53 -2.42 -6.01 -0.84
CA VAL A 53 -3.76 -6.43 -0.39
C VAL A 53 -4.37 -5.48 0.63
N GLY A 54 -3.59 -4.53 1.18
CA GLY A 54 -4.15 -3.53 2.09
C GLY A 54 -3.35 -2.23 2.15
N ILE A 55 -4.04 -1.14 2.49
CA ILE A 55 -3.46 0.19 2.71
C ILE A 55 -4.12 0.79 3.96
N THR A 56 -3.33 1.38 4.85
CA THR A 56 -3.83 2.32 5.87
C THR A 56 -3.35 3.71 5.54
N ILE A 57 -4.31 4.57 5.19
CA ILE A 57 -4.07 5.97 4.86
C ILE A 57 -4.35 6.80 6.10
N VAL A 58 -3.35 7.53 6.57
CA VAL A 58 -3.46 8.45 7.71
C VAL A 58 -3.69 9.86 7.19
N GLY A 59 -4.63 10.59 7.81
CA GLY A 59 -5.01 11.93 7.40
C GLY A 59 -5.90 11.96 6.15
N ALA A 60 -6.73 10.94 5.93
CA ALA A 60 -7.44 10.74 4.67
C ALA A 60 -8.37 11.92 4.31
N ARG A 61 -9.13 12.44 5.28
CA ARG A 61 -9.96 13.64 5.10
C ARG A 61 -9.10 14.85 4.87
N ARG A 62 -8.09 15.08 5.72
CA ARG A 62 -7.20 16.25 5.58
C ARG A 62 -6.55 16.31 4.19
N LEU A 63 -6.01 15.19 3.71
CA LEU A 63 -5.38 15.08 2.40
C LEU A 63 -6.39 15.33 1.26
N HIS A 64 -7.58 14.74 1.36
CA HIS A 64 -8.64 14.99 0.36
C HIS A 64 -9.04 16.46 0.29
N GLU A 65 -9.21 17.13 1.44
CA GLU A 65 -9.60 18.55 1.51
C GLU A 65 -8.50 19.49 0.99
N GLN A 66 -7.23 19.15 1.21
CA GLN A 66 -6.09 19.98 0.80
C GLN A 66 -5.71 19.76 -0.68
N ASP A 67 -5.67 18.51 -1.13
CA ASP A 67 -5.05 18.13 -2.40
C ASP A 67 -6.07 17.60 -3.43
N GLY A 68 -7.34 17.50 -3.05
CA GLY A 68 -8.42 16.96 -3.89
C GLY A 68 -8.38 15.45 -4.08
N GLY A 69 -7.41 14.77 -3.48
CA GLY A 69 -7.18 13.33 -3.61
C GLY A 69 -6.06 12.84 -2.68
N ILE A 70 -5.78 11.54 -2.74
CA ILE A 70 -4.73 10.90 -1.93
C ILE A 70 -3.76 10.21 -2.89
N VAL A 71 -2.48 10.53 -2.75
CA VAL A 71 -1.39 9.86 -3.48
C VAL A 71 -0.79 8.79 -2.58
N VAL A 72 -0.58 7.61 -3.13
CA VAL A 72 0.12 6.52 -2.45
C VAL A 72 1.25 6.07 -3.36
N THR A 73 2.49 6.38 -2.98
CA THR A 73 3.68 5.95 -3.72
C THR A 73 4.32 4.75 -3.03
N PRO A 74 4.38 3.58 -3.69
CA PRO A 74 5.10 2.43 -3.16
C PRO A 74 6.57 2.76 -2.85
N PRO A 75 7.22 1.98 -1.98
CA PRO A 75 8.63 2.15 -1.70
C PRO A 75 9.45 1.92 -2.97
N GLN A 76 10.64 2.51 -3.03
CA GLN A 76 11.52 2.31 -4.18
C GLN A 76 11.83 0.81 -4.32
N LEU A 77 11.39 0.19 -5.42
CA LEU A 77 11.73 -1.18 -5.75
C LEU A 77 13.26 -1.27 -5.87
N ARG A 78 13.88 -1.96 -4.92
CA ARG A 78 15.32 -2.21 -4.90
C ARG A 78 15.55 -3.66 -5.30
N VAL A 79 16.40 -3.87 -6.29
CA VAL A 79 16.97 -5.20 -6.53
C VAL A 79 18.01 -5.44 -5.44
N ASP A 80 17.95 -6.60 -4.79
CA ASP A 80 18.98 -6.97 -3.83
C ASP A 80 20.36 -6.95 -4.50
N GLY A 81 21.37 -6.47 -3.77
CA GLY A 81 22.70 -6.26 -4.33
C GLY A 81 23.39 -7.57 -4.71
N ASP A 82 23.20 -8.62 -3.91
CA ASP A 82 23.83 -9.91 -4.12
C ASP A 82 23.13 -10.67 -5.25
N GLU A 83 21.79 -10.62 -5.30
CA GLU A 83 21.02 -11.18 -6.41
C GLU A 83 21.37 -10.49 -7.74
N LEU A 84 21.49 -9.16 -7.74
CA LEU A 84 21.89 -8.40 -8.92
C LEU A 84 23.31 -8.76 -9.37
N ALA A 85 24.26 -8.86 -8.44
CA ALA A 85 25.63 -9.24 -8.74
C ALA A 85 25.71 -10.65 -9.34
N ALA A 86 24.96 -11.61 -8.79
CA ALA A 86 24.90 -12.98 -9.30
C ALA A 86 24.31 -13.03 -10.72
N ALA A 87 23.23 -12.29 -10.97
CA ALA A 87 22.61 -12.22 -12.29
C ALA A 87 23.56 -11.61 -13.35
N LEU A 88 24.31 -10.55 -12.99
CA LEU A 88 25.27 -9.90 -13.87
C LEU A 88 26.50 -10.77 -14.16
N ALA A 89 26.95 -11.59 -13.20
CA ALA A 89 28.08 -12.50 -13.39
C ALA A 89 27.75 -13.72 -14.26
N ALA A 90 26.46 -14.06 -14.39
CA ALA A 90 25.97 -15.15 -15.21
C ALA A 90 25.69 -14.76 -16.68
N ALA A 91 25.86 -13.47 -17.03
CA ALA A 91 25.60 -12.90 -18.36
C ALA A 91 26.82 -12.88 -19.29
#